data_AF-A0A0D5YUI7-F1
#
_entry.id   AF-A0A0D5YUI7-F1
#
_cell.length_a   1.000
_cell.length_b   1.000
_cell.length_c   1.000
_cell.angle_alpha   90.00
_cell.angle_beta   90.00
_cell.angle_gamma   90.00
#
_symmetry.space_group_name_H-M   'P 1'
#
loop_
_entity.id
_entity.type
_entity.pdbx_description
1 polymer ?
#
loop_
_entity_poly.entity_id
_entity_poly.type
_entity_poly.pdbx_seq_one_letter_code
_entity_poly.pdbx_strand_id
1 'polypeptide(L)'
;MKTPVICLSFMAGMLLLACSKDDAGGQDNPLTDPENQAPVITSIAPEQGKFGTEVTITGKNLGDTPNANTVTFNGVAAIVSSASETQLVVEVPQGAGSGPVVVAVAGKTANGPEFTYLPDNARFVNGTSGTDTDNDCNSFQIPCATIGYGIEQADENDQILIAAGFYTESLVLNKSLILQGMGENETFIQAHTEPDMAEERVIYIMPGNEITIRDLGIRNGKRNTGLSISSDSGGGIYNEGSKLKLINITVNNNVAWRGGGLYSSSSGVMELTDVVFSNNRATTQDAFGIGGAIFNHGAAVFTNVYIEANRADYVAGGLFNLGPATLTNVIFDGNTTYFRGGGMYNIDSPPVLTNVVFVGNRSESTTSFSGGGGMYSGGNESLPVLTNVVFEENAVGGGGGGLRIFSGNARIKNVEFIGNSAGFGGGGMLVGSSSPILTNVLFYDNNSGLGGAMHNSGQSTPTLVNVSLGGNSASILGGGMYNGSGSAPTIFNSIFWGNTSNSDDGNEIANSDTSSARLFYCLFSKGAGDIRTGLGFSSTKSLFVDPRFVDIEEGNLRIQASSVAINAGNPNTGFDFFATDESGTPIDLDGNSRVVDGRIDIGAYEHQND
;
A
#
# COMPACT_ATOMS: atom_id res chain seq x y z
N MET A 1 -3.72 16.00 24.78
CA MET A 1 -4.51 16.63 25.87
C MET A 1 -3.60 17.50 26.72
N LYS A 2 -3.81 18.83 26.71
CA LYS A 2 -3.25 19.74 27.73
C LYS A 2 -4.29 20.84 27.99
N THR A 3 -4.83 20.83 29.20
CA THR A 3 -5.68 21.87 29.80
C THR A 3 -4.80 22.88 30.53
N PRO A 4 -5.30 24.12 30.74
CA PRO A 4 -5.11 24.75 32.05
C PRO A 4 -6.38 25.45 32.57
N VAL A 5 -6.94 24.91 33.65
CA VAL A 5 -7.12 25.47 35.01
C VAL A 5 -7.27 27.01 35.20
N ILE A 6 -8.50 27.38 35.62
CA ILE A 6 -8.96 28.26 36.74
C ILE A 6 -8.70 29.78 36.73
N CYS A 7 -9.80 30.55 36.83
CA CYS A 7 -9.94 31.56 37.90
C CYS A 7 -11.41 31.86 38.27
N LEU A 8 -11.74 31.64 39.54
CA LEU A 8 -12.98 31.96 40.23
C LEU A 8 -12.88 33.40 40.76
N SER A 9 -13.94 34.22 40.68
CA SER A 9 -14.14 35.28 41.67
C SER A 9 -15.62 35.56 41.91
N PHE A 10 -15.96 35.56 43.19
CA PHE A 10 -17.22 35.91 43.82
C PHE A 10 -17.24 37.43 44.08
N MET A 11 -18.37 38.11 43.87
CA MET A 11 -18.68 39.30 44.67
C MET A 11 -20.20 39.57 44.72
N ALA A 12 -20.66 39.87 45.93
CA ALA A 12 -22.05 39.98 46.35
C ALA A 12 -22.54 41.44 46.52
N GLY A 13 -23.87 41.60 46.58
CA GLY A 13 -24.59 42.78 47.10
C GLY A 13 -25.02 43.76 46.00
N MET A 14 -26.24 44.30 45.93
CA MET A 14 -27.03 44.87 47.02
C MET A 14 -28.46 45.14 46.52
N LEU A 15 -29.49 44.85 47.34
CA LEU A 15 -30.87 45.24 47.12
C LEU A 15 -31.06 46.72 47.50
N LEU A 16 -31.66 47.53 46.62
CA LEU A 16 -32.32 48.78 46.99
C LEU A 16 -33.68 48.87 46.29
N LEU A 17 -34.73 48.88 47.10
CA LEU A 17 -36.08 49.26 46.73
C LEU A 17 -36.17 50.79 46.60
N ALA A 18 -36.76 51.27 45.50
CA ALA A 18 -37.40 52.59 45.44
C ALA A 18 -38.62 52.51 44.52
N CYS A 19 -39.80 52.80 45.07
CA CYS A 19 -41.04 53.00 44.33
C CYS A 19 -41.15 54.46 43.86
N SER A 20 -41.57 54.68 42.62
CA SER A 20 -42.48 55.78 42.29
C SER A 20 -43.42 55.37 41.16
N LYS A 21 -44.66 55.83 41.29
CA LYS A 21 -45.86 55.47 40.54
C LYS A 21 -46.00 56.22 39.21
N ASP A 22 -46.74 55.57 38.31
CA ASP A 22 -47.64 56.08 37.26
C ASP A 22 -47.09 57.09 36.23
N ASP A 23 -46.95 56.64 34.97
CA ASP A 23 -47.64 57.30 33.84
C ASP A 23 -47.77 56.34 32.65
N ALA A 24 -48.99 56.28 32.10
CA ALA A 24 -49.36 55.48 30.95
C ALA A 24 -48.77 56.09 29.68
N GLY A 25 -47.92 55.33 29.00
CA GLY A 25 -47.44 55.63 27.65
C GLY A 25 -47.05 54.33 26.99
N GLY A 26 -47.86 53.89 26.02
CA GLY A 26 -47.54 52.74 25.18
C GLY A 26 -46.21 52.96 24.48
N GLN A 27 -45.25 52.08 24.78
CA GLN A 27 -44.09 51.87 23.93
C GLN A 27 -44.19 50.44 23.40
N ASP A 28 -44.34 50.34 22.08
CA ASP A 28 -44.10 49.12 21.33
C ASP A 28 -42.75 48.54 21.77
N ASN A 29 -42.80 47.38 22.39
CA ASN A 29 -41.62 46.57 22.65
C ASN A 29 -41.25 45.86 21.33
N PRO A 30 -40.09 46.14 20.70
CA PRO A 30 -39.69 45.50 19.45
C PRO A 30 -39.35 44.00 19.61
N LEU A 31 -39.47 43.44 20.82
CA LEU A 31 -39.12 42.05 21.15
C LEU A 31 -40.33 41.13 21.37
N THR A 32 -41.55 41.61 21.17
CA THR A 32 -42.77 40.78 21.26
C THR A 32 -43.58 40.75 19.98
N ASP A 33 -43.04 41.24 18.86
CA ASP A 33 -43.65 41.05 17.55
C ASP A 33 -43.41 39.60 17.06
N PRO A 34 -44.46 38.76 16.97
CA PRO A 34 -44.33 37.41 16.45
C PRO A 34 -43.83 37.38 14.99
N GLU A 35 -43.99 38.48 14.25
CA GLU A 35 -43.65 38.55 12.81
C GLU A 35 -42.15 38.86 12.53
N ASN A 36 -41.32 39.11 13.56
CA ASN A 36 -39.92 39.52 13.36
C ASN A 36 -38.90 38.61 14.07
N GLN A 37 -39.22 37.34 14.35
CA GLN A 37 -38.24 36.39 14.89
C GLN A 37 -37.43 35.72 13.78
N ALA A 38 -36.15 35.42 14.04
CA ALA A 38 -35.37 34.61 13.11
C ALA A 38 -35.95 33.19 13.02
N PRO A 39 -35.90 32.53 11.84
CA PRO A 39 -36.30 31.14 11.73
C PRO A 39 -35.42 30.26 12.64
N VAL A 40 -35.97 29.12 13.07
CA VAL A 40 -35.21 28.08 13.80
C VAL A 40 -35.49 26.75 13.14
N ILE A 41 -34.44 26.03 12.73
CA ILE A 41 -34.56 24.71 12.14
C ILE A 41 -34.22 23.67 13.19
N THR A 42 -35.16 22.77 13.48
CA THR A 42 -34.97 21.72 14.49
C THR A 42 -34.59 20.38 13.89
N SER A 43 -35.12 20.06 12.71
CA SER A 43 -34.82 18.80 12.02
C SER A 43 -35.16 18.87 10.54
N ILE A 44 -34.57 17.96 9.77
CA ILE A 44 -34.95 17.68 8.39
C ILE A 44 -35.22 16.17 8.27
N ALA A 45 -36.19 15.78 7.44
CA ALA A 45 -36.48 14.38 7.19
C ALA A 45 -36.97 14.19 5.74
N PRO A 46 -36.34 13.30 4.95
CA PRO A 46 -35.14 12.53 5.26
C PRO A 46 -33.87 13.41 5.36
N GLU A 47 -32.83 12.91 6.06
CA GLU A 47 -31.51 13.59 6.18
C GLU A 47 -30.60 13.33 4.97
N GLN A 48 -31.05 12.52 4.02
CA GLN A 48 -30.34 12.18 2.80
C GLN A 48 -31.31 11.96 1.64
N GLY A 49 -30.83 12.13 0.41
CA GLY A 49 -31.65 12.00 -0.80
C GLY A 49 -30.93 12.49 -2.05
N LYS A 50 -31.43 12.07 -3.21
CA LYS A 50 -30.98 12.54 -4.53
C LYS A 50 -31.80 13.74 -4.99
N PHE A 51 -31.47 14.29 -6.17
CA PHE A 51 -32.32 15.28 -6.85
C PHE A 51 -33.80 14.84 -6.87
N GLY A 52 -34.69 15.77 -6.52
CA GLY A 52 -36.13 15.51 -6.52
C GLY A 52 -36.68 14.88 -5.24
N THR A 53 -35.82 14.54 -4.28
CA THR A 53 -36.29 14.02 -2.98
C THR A 53 -37.07 15.10 -2.25
N GLU A 54 -38.28 14.77 -1.80
CA GLU A 54 -39.08 15.65 -0.95
C GLU A 54 -38.55 15.58 0.49
N VAL A 55 -38.14 16.72 1.03
CA VAL A 55 -37.59 16.88 2.39
C VAL A 55 -38.51 17.78 3.20
N THR A 56 -38.94 17.26 4.36
CA THR A 56 -39.67 18.03 5.36
C THR A 56 -38.68 18.68 6.32
N ILE A 57 -38.66 20.00 6.36
CA ILE A 57 -37.91 20.81 7.31
C ILE A 57 -38.84 21.22 8.43
N THR A 58 -38.55 20.82 9.67
CA THR A 58 -39.34 21.20 10.85
C THR A 58 -38.61 22.29 11.64
N GLY A 59 -39.37 23.27 12.13
CA GLY A 59 -38.81 24.45 12.76
C GLY A 59 -39.83 25.33 13.49
N LYS A 60 -39.43 26.58 13.73
CA LYS A 60 -40.26 27.67 14.25
C LYS A 60 -39.97 28.96 13.48
N ASN A 61 -40.93 29.88 13.49
CA ASN A 61 -40.83 31.20 12.85
C ASN A 61 -40.50 31.08 11.34
N LEU A 62 -41.06 30.05 10.70
CA LEU A 62 -40.98 29.87 9.25
C LEU A 62 -42.05 30.72 8.57
N GLY A 63 -41.85 31.08 7.30
CA GLY A 63 -42.89 31.76 6.54
C GLY A 63 -44.07 30.82 6.28
N ASP A 64 -45.30 31.32 6.41
CA ASP A 64 -46.53 30.55 6.23
C ASP A 64 -46.89 30.26 4.76
N THR A 65 -46.17 30.89 3.82
CA THR A 65 -46.33 30.69 2.37
C THR A 65 -44.99 30.31 1.73
N PRO A 66 -44.99 29.48 0.66
CA PRO A 66 -43.75 29.06 0.00
C PRO A 66 -42.83 30.23 -0.39
N ASN A 67 -43.40 31.30 -0.96
CA ASN A 67 -42.65 32.47 -1.44
C ASN A 67 -42.05 33.33 -0.31
N ALA A 68 -42.48 33.13 0.95
CA ALA A 68 -41.90 33.81 2.10
C ALA A 68 -40.58 33.17 2.59
N ASN A 69 -40.25 32.00 2.06
CA ASN A 69 -39.10 31.20 2.47
C ASN A 69 -38.11 31.06 1.30
N THR A 70 -36.83 31.24 1.56
CA THR A 70 -35.75 30.79 0.66
C THR A 70 -35.02 29.65 1.34
N VAL A 71 -34.93 28.49 0.68
CA VAL A 71 -34.23 27.33 1.21
C VAL A 71 -33.08 26.97 0.28
N THR A 72 -31.91 26.67 0.84
CA THR A 72 -30.76 26.19 0.09
C THR A 72 -30.18 24.92 0.70
N PHE A 73 -29.76 23.99 -0.15
CA PHE A 73 -28.95 22.83 0.22
C PHE A 73 -27.53 23.10 -0.24
N ASN A 74 -26.59 23.23 0.72
CA ASN A 74 -25.19 23.53 0.43
C ASN A 74 -25.01 24.74 -0.52
N GLY A 75 -25.83 25.78 -0.32
CA GLY A 75 -25.83 27.01 -1.12
C GLY A 75 -26.61 26.95 -2.45
N VAL A 76 -27.13 25.79 -2.85
CA VAL A 76 -27.98 25.65 -4.05
C VAL A 76 -29.45 25.80 -3.67
N ALA A 77 -30.18 26.69 -4.35
CA ALA A 77 -31.57 27.01 -4.04
C ALA A 77 -32.53 25.85 -4.34
N ALA A 78 -33.40 25.53 -3.37
CA ALA A 78 -34.45 24.52 -3.47
C ALA A 78 -35.80 25.14 -3.78
N ILE A 79 -36.71 24.34 -4.33
CA ILE A 79 -38.10 24.70 -4.53
C ILE A 79 -38.86 24.39 -3.24
N VAL A 80 -39.59 25.37 -2.71
CA VAL A 80 -40.49 25.18 -1.55
C VAL A 80 -41.87 24.81 -2.07
N SER A 81 -42.29 23.57 -1.84
CA SER A 81 -43.55 22.99 -2.32
C SER A 81 -44.73 23.37 -1.42
N SER A 82 -44.52 23.36 -0.11
CA SER A 82 -45.50 23.83 0.87
C SER A 82 -44.83 24.44 2.10
N ALA A 83 -45.57 25.27 2.83
CA ALA A 83 -45.05 26.00 3.98
C ALA A 83 -46.12 26.22 5.05
N SER A 84 -45.66 26.32 6.28
CA SER A 84 -46.38 26.72 7.49
C SER A 84 -45.37 27.30 8.47
N GLU A 85 -45.83 27.93 9.55
CA GLU A 85 -44.93 28.53 10.56
C GLU A 85 -43.96 27.54 11.24
N THR A 86 -44.23 26.23 11.13
CA THR A 86 -43.46 25.16 11.79
C THR A 86 -42.93 24.09 10.84
N GLN A 87 -43.31 24.10 9.56
CA GLN A 87 -42.87 23.11 8.58
C GLN A 87 -42.76 23.68 7.17
N LEU A 88 -41.68 23.33 6.48
CA LEU A 88 -41.54 23.47 5.03
C LEU A 88 -41.41 22.09 4.40
N VAL A 89 -42.00 21.92 3.22
CA VAL A 89 -41.74 20.78 2.34
C VAL A 89 -41.00 21.32 1.12
N VAL A 90 -39.80 20.81 0.88
CA VAL A 90 -38.91 21.29 -0.19
C VAL A 90 -38.43 20.13 -1.06
N GLU A 91 -38.12 20.42 -2.31
CA GLU A 91 -37.51 19.46 -3.23
C GLU A 91 -35.99 19.68 -3.31
N VAL A 92 -35.20 18.62 -3.11
CA VAL A 92 -33.73 18.69 -3.19
C VAL A 92 -33.30 19.11 -4.60
N PRO A 93 -32.54 20.21 -4.75
CA PRO A 93 -32.19 20.73 -6.07
C PRO A 93 -31.06 19.92 -6.71
N GLN A 94 -31.03 19.91 -8.04
CA GLN A 94 -30.02 19.18 -8.80
C GLN A 94 -28.62 19.73 -8.51
N GLY A 95 -27.67 18.84 -8.23
CA GLY A 95 -26.28 19.23 -7.99
C GLY A 95 -26.05 20.00 -6.69
N ALA A 96 -26.95 19.88 -5.71
CA ALA A 96 -26.77 20.52 -4.40
C ALA A 96 -25.45 20.12 -3.72
N GLY A 97 -25.08 18.85 -3.83
CA GLY A 97 -23.99 18.27 -3.03
C GLY A 97 -24.36 18.18 -1.55
N SER A 98 -23.57 17.44 -0.78
CA SER A 98 -23.79 17.32 0.67
C SER A 98 -23.37 18.59 1.40
N GLY A 99 -24.11 18.97 2.43
CA GLY A 99 -23.78 20.14 3.23
C GLY A 99 -24.98 20.72 3.98
N PRO A 100 -24.84 21.92 4.57
CA PRO A 100 -25.86 22.49 5.43
C PRO A 100 -27.13 22.86 4.65
N VAL A 101 -28.29 22.58 5.26
CA VAL A 101 -29.57 23.15 4.83
C VAL A 101 -29.73 24.51 5.49
N VAL A 102 -29.97 25.56 4.71
CA VAL A 102 -30.16 26.92 5.21
C VAL A 102 -31.54 27.43 4.80
N VAL A 103 -32.26 28.01 5.75
CA VAL A 103 -33.57 28.64 5.52
C VAL A 103 -33.47 30.13 5.82
N ALA A 104 -34.00 30.97 4.93
CA ALA A 104 -34.12 32.40 5.11
C ALA A 104 -35.59 32.84 5.05
N VAL A 105 -35.99 33.66 6.02
CA VAL A 105 -37.33 34.25 6.13
C VAL A 105 -37.18 35.74 6.42
N ALA A 106 -37.82 36.59 5.61
CA ALA A 106 -37.75 38.04 5.72
C ALA A 106 -36.31 38.61 5.87
N GLY A 107 -35.32 37.99 5.20
CA GLY A 107 -33.92 38.40 5.24
C GLY A 107 -33.10 37.90 6.44
N LYS A 108 -33.71 37.12 7.36
CA LYS A 108 -33.01 36.45 8.47
C LYS A 108 -32.77 34.98 8.13
N THR A 109 -31.59 34.47 8.43
CA THR A 109 -31.18 33.09 8.09
C THR A 109 -31.07 32.19 9.33
N ALA A 110 -31.29 30.89 9.13
CA ALA A 110 -31.05 29.85 10.10
C ALA A 110 -30.37 28.65 9.42
N ASN A 111 -29.32 28.15 10.07
CA ASN A 111 -28.66 26.91 9.66
C ASN A 111 -29.42 25.73 10.27
N GLY A 112 -29.78 24.77 9.44
CA GLY A 112 -30.29 23.47 9.83
C GLY A 112 -29.20 22.41 9.87
N PRO A 113 -29.59 21.14 10.10
CA PRO A 113 -28.72 19.98 9.97
C PRO A 113 -28.05 19.89 8.58
N GLU A 114 -26.97 19.12 8.51
CA GLU A 114 -26.39 18.73 7.22
C GLU A 114 -27.28 17.71 6.50
N PHE A 115 -27.34 17.83 5.19
CA PHE A 115 -28.02 16.90 4.30
C PHE A 115 -27.00 16.15 3.45
N THR A 116 -27.17 14.84 3.34
CA THR A 116 -26.32 13.99 2.48
C THR A 116 -26.94 13.86 1.09
N TYR A 117 -26.34 14.49 0.10
CA TYR A 117 -26.77 14.38 -1.29
C TYR A 117 -26.29 13.07 -1.90
N LEU A 118 -27.24 12.27 -2.39
CA LEU A 118 -26.98 10.98 -3.01
C LEU A 118 -26.86 11.15 -4.55
N PRO A 119 -26.01 10.36 -5.23
CA PRO A 119 -25.89 10.41 -6.68
C PRO A 119 -27.24 10.18 -7.37
N ASP A 120 -27.49 10.92 -8.46
CA ASP A 120 -28.75 10.81 -9.20
C ASP A 120 -28.93 9.43 -9.85
N ASN A 121 -27.82 8.76 -10.17
CA ASN A 121 -27.74 7.40 -10.73
C ASN A 121 -27.45 6.32 -9.67
N ALA A 122 -27.91 6.55 -8.43
CA ALA A 122 -27.71 5.61 -7.34
C ALA A 122 -28.78 4.50 -7.31
N ARG A 123 -28.33 3.27 -7.10
CA ARG A 123 -29.14 2.12 -6.69
C ARG A 123 -28.85 1.79 -5.23
N PHE A 124 -29.86 1.45 -4.44
CA PHE A 124 -29.75 1.22 -3.00
C PHE A 124 -29.98 -0.24 -2.66
N VAL A 125 -29.08 -0.82 -1.87
CA VAL A 125 -29.15 -2.22 -1.43
C VAL A 125 -29.04 -2.30 0.09
N ASN A 126 -29.96 -3.00 0.73
CA ASN A 126 -29.95 -3.27 2.17
C ASN A 126 -30.49 -4.68 2.44
N GLY A 127 -29.62 -5.61 2.86
CA GLY A 127 -29.99 -7.01 3.07
C GLY A 127 -30.95 -7.26 4.24
N THR A 128 -31.17 -6.26 5.11
CA THR A 128 -32.07 -6.39 6.26
C THR A 128 -33.47 -5.85 5.96
N SER A 129 -33.56 -4.71 5.27
CA SER A 129 -34.83 -4.00 5.04
C SER A 129 -35.31 -3.98 3.59
N GLY A 130 -34.49 -4.47 2.65
CA GLY A 130 -34.78 -4.39 1.23
C GLY A 130 -35.69 -5.49 0.69
N THR A 131 -36.13 -5.31 -0.56
CA THR A 131 -36.93 -6.28 -1.32
C THR A 131 -36.51 -6.30 -2.78
N ASP A 132 -36.39 -7.49 -3.38
CA ASP A 132 -36.09 -7.67 -4.81
C ASP A 132 -37.36 -7.91 -5.65
N THR A 133 -38.53 -7.73 -5.06
CA THR A 133 -39.81 -7.89 -5.77
C THR A 133 -40.36 -6.53 -6.16
N ASP A 134 -40.60 -6.32 -7.45
CA ASP A 134 -41.15 -5.09 -8.05
C ASP A 134 -40.39 -3.82 -7.59
N ASN A 135 -39.06 -3.89 -7.55
CA ASN A 135 -38.20 -2.83 -7.06
C ASN A 135 -37.10 -2.48 -8.08
N ASP A 136 -36.93 -1.20 -8.41
CA ASP A 136 -35.89 -0.72 -9.32
C ASP A 136 -34.60 -0.26 -8.59
N CYS A 137 -34.56 -0.50 -7.28
CA CYS A 137 -33.51 -0.09 -6.35
C CYS A 137 -33.25 1.42 -6.30
N ASN A 138 -34.13 2.26 -6.86
CA ASN A 138 -33.82 3.67 -7.10
C ASN A 138 -34.22 4.59 -5.93
N SER A 139 -34.74 4.01 -4.84
CA SER A 139 -35.17 4.70 -3.62
C SER A 139 -34.46 4.14 -2.41
N PHE A 140 -33.77 4.99 -1.65
CA PHE A 140 -33.13 4.58 -0.39
C PHE A 140 -34.15 4.18 0.69
N GLN A 141 -35.42 4.58 0.56
CA GLN A 141 -36.49 4.18 1.47
C GLN A 141 -37.03 2.78 1.14
N ILE A 142 -36.84 2.32 -0.10
CA ILE A 142 -37.27 1.01 -0.59
C ILE A 142 -36.08 0.35 -1.30
N PRO A 143 -34.99 0.04 -0.59
CA PRO A 143 -33.80 -0.52 -1.21
C PRO A 143 -34.06 -1.96 -1.68
N CYS A 144 -33.22 -2.45 -2.58
CA CYS A 144 -33.18 -3.87 -2.95
C CYS A 144 -32.54 -4.71 -1.83
N ALA A 145 -32.89 -5.98 -1.75
CA ALA A 145 -32.37 -6.88 -0.72
C ALA A 145 -30.97 -7.40 -1.06
N THR A 146 -30.71 -7.71 -2.33
CA THR A 146 -29.45 -8.32 -2.79
C THR A 146 -28.65 -7.39 -3.69
N ILE A 147 -27.32 -7.58 -3.70
CA ILE A 147 -26.42 -6.81 -4.57
C ILE A 147 -26.60 -7.27 -6.02
N GLY A 148 -26.73 -8.58 -6.25
CA GLY A 148 -26.96 -9.16 -7.57
C GLY A 148 -28.18 -8.55 -8.26
N TYR A 149 -29.31 -8.45 -7.56
CA TYR A 149 -30.50 -7.80 -8.10
C TYR A 149 -30.29 -6.30 -8.34
N GLY A 150 -29.57 -5.61 -7.45
CA GLY A 150 -29.14 -4.22 -7.68
C GLY A 150 -28.35 -4.02 -8.98
N ILE A 151 -27.45 -4.96 -9.31
CA ILE A 151 -26.67 -4.95 -10.57
C ILE A 151 -27.57 -5.18 -11.79
N GLU A 152 -28.58 -6.04 -11.67
CA GLU A 152 -29.56 -6.28 -12.73
C GLU A 152 -30.37 -5.03 -13.05
N GLN A 153 -30.79 -4.27 -12.02
CA GLN A 153 -31.55 -3.02 -12.18
C GLN A 153 -30.69 -1.82 -12.60
N ALA A 154 -29.38 -1.90 -12.40
CA ALA A 154 -28.44 -0.81 -12.70
C ALA A 154 -28.23 -0.61 -14.21
N ASP A 155 -28.10 0.64 -14.63
CA ASP A 155 -27.61 1.04 -15.95
C ASP A 155 -26.08 1.18 -15.96
N GLU A 156 -25.49 1.42 -17.14
CA GLU A 156 -24.05 1.66 -17.27
C GLU A 156 -23.61 2.89 -16.46
N ASN A 157 -22.57 2.73 -15.64
CA ASN A 157 -22.00 3.71 -14.72
C ASN A 157 -22.85 4.05 -13.49
N ASP A 158 -23.94 3.32 -13.23
CA ASP A 158 -24.69 3.47 -11.99
C ASP A 158 -23.81 3.18 -10.76
N GLN A 159 -24.19 3.81 -9.65
CA GLN A 159 -23.56 3.59 -8.35
C GLN A 159 -24.47 2.76 -7.45
N ILE A 160 -24.03 1.58 -7.04
CA ILE A 160 -24.75 0.72 -6.10
C ILE A 160 -24.23 1.01 -4.69
N LEU A 161 -25.09 1.64 -3.88
CA LEU A 161 -24.86 1.97 -2.48
C LEU A 161 -25.38 0.83 -1.61
N ILE A 162 -24.46 0.18 -0.89
CA ILE A 162 -24.70 -1.05 -0.16
C ILE A 162 -24.62 -0.74 1.33
N ALA A 163 -25.71 -0.96 2.05
CA ALA A 163 -25.75 -0.79 3.49
C ALA A 163 -24.76 -1.73 4.23
N ALA A 164 -24.48 -1.44 5.50
CA ALA A 164 -23.71 -2.33 6.34
C ALA A 164 -24.40 -3.71 6.46
N GLY A 165 -23.62 -4.78 6.43
CA GLY A 165 -24.14 -6.14 6.47
C GLY A 165 -23.27 -7.16 5.75
N PHE A 166 -23.71 -8.42 5.81
CA PHE A 166 -23.07 -9.56 5.13
C PHE A 166 -23.95 -10.03 3.98
N TYR A 167 -23.44 -9.90 2.76
CA TYR A 167 -24.11 -10.28 1.53
C TYR A 167 -23.49 -11.57 1.02
N THR A 168 -24.22 -12.68 1.19
CA THR A 168 -23.73 -14.01 0.79
C THR A 168 -24.16 -14.30 -0.64
N GLU A 169 -23.37 -13.85 -1.61
CA GLU A 169 -23.67 -13.84 -3.03
C GLU A 169 -22.40 -14.04 -3.87
N SER A 170 -22.56 -14.62 -5.06
CA SER A 170 -21.53 -14.61 -6.10
C SER A 170 -21.97 -13.69 -7.23
N LEU A 171 -21.20 -12.63 -7.46
CA LEU A 171 -21.60 -11.53 -8.34
C LEU A 171 -20.94 -11.63 -9.71
N VAL A 172 -21.69 -11.24 -10.75
CA VAL A 172 -21.18 -11.06 -12.11
C VAL A 172 -21.35 -9.59 -12.50
N LEU A 173 -20.23 -8.90 -12.71
CA LEU A 173 -20.20 -7.50 -13.15
C LEU A 173 -19.98 -7.48 -14.67
N ASN A 174 -21.05 -7.16 -15.39
CA ASN A 174 -21.11 -7.23 -16.85
C ASN A 174 -21.28 -5.86 -17.53
N LYS A 175 -21.26 -4.79 -16.75
CA LYS A 175 -21.39 -3.39 -17.14
C LYS A 175 -20.51 -2.56 -16.21
N SER A 176 -20.11 -1.36 -16.64
CA SER A 176 -19.31 -0.44 -15.83
C SER A 176 -20.14 0.04 -14.63
N LEU A 177 -19.60 -0.06 -13.42
CA LEU A 177 -20.34 0.17 -12.17
C LEU A 177 -19.43 0.69 -11.07
N ILE A 178 -20.05 1.38 -10.10
CA ILE A 178 -19.43 1.70 -8.82
C ILE A 178 -20.17 0.93 -7.73
N LEU A 179 -19.49 0.02 -7.03
CA LEU A 179 -20.01 -0.61 -5.81
C LEU A 179 -19.40 0.10 -4.60
N GLN A 180 -20.24 0.60 -3.70
CA GLN A 180 -19.79 1.29 -2.50
C GLN A 180 -20.50 0.74 -1.26
N GLY A 181 -19.73 0.23 -0.30
CA GLY A 181 -20.22 -0.14 1.02
C GLY A 181 -20.15 1.02 2.02
N MET A 182 -20.34 0.69 3.30
CA MET A 182 -20.24 1.64 4.41
C MET A 182 -18.85 1.65 5.07
N GLY A 183 -18.00 0.67 4.75
CA GLY A 183 -16.66 0.49 5.30
C GLY A 183 -16.17 -0.95 5.12
N GLU A 184 -14.86 -1.13 5.00
CA GLU A 184 -14.24 -2.45 4.79
C GLU A 184 -14.50 -3.48 5.90
N ASN A 185 -14.90 -3.01 7.09
CA ASN A 185 -15.27 -3.82 8.24
C ASN A 185 -16.77 -3.78 8.56
N GLU A 186 -17.58 -3.14 7.72
CA GLU A 186 -19.03 -2.93 7.94
C GLU A 186 -19.87 -3.60 6.87
N THR A 187 -19.44 -3.53 5.60
CA THR A 187 -20.10 -4.16 4.47
C THR A 187 -19.21 -5.27 3.93
N PHE A 188 -19.75 -6.49 3.80
CA PHE A 188 -19.01 -7.64 3.28
C PHE A 188 -19.77 -8.32 2.15
N ILE A 189 -19.08 -8.59 1.05
CA ILE A 189 -19.52 -9.51 0.00
C ILE A 189 -18.76 -10.82 0.21
N GLN A 190 -19.48 -11.94 0.30
CA GLN A 190 -18.87 -13.24 0.53
C GLN A 190 -19.58 -14.34 -0.27
N ALA A 191 -18.84 -15.31 -0.79
CA ALA A 191 -19.47 -16.46 -1.45
C ALA A 191 -20.03 -17.47 -0.43
N HIS A 192 -19.52 -17.45 0.80
CA HIS A 192 -19.95 -18.32 1.88
C HIS A 192 -19.68 -17.70 3.27
N THR A 193 -20.46 -18.08 4.28
CA THR A 193 -20.30 -17.55 5.66
C THR A 193 -19.04 -18.07 6.33
N GLU A 194 -18.71 -19.34 6.11
CA GLU A 194 -17.50 -19.99 6.60
C GLU A 194 -16.37 -19.98 5.55
N PRO A 195 -15.11 -19.73 5.96
CA PRO A 195 -13.93 -19.90 5.11
C PRO A 195 -13.82 -21.32 4.53
N ASP A 196 -13.15 -21.47 3.38
CA ASP A 196 -12.86 -22.74 2.71
C ASP A 196 -14.06 -23.60 2.24
N MET A 197 -15.28 -23.21 2.59
CA MET A 197 -16.52 -23.94 2.30
C MET A 197 -17.24 -23.47 1.03
N ALA A 198 -16.85 -22.33 0.46
CA ALA A 198 -17.41 -21.89 -0.81
C ALA A 198 -17.09 -22.86 -1.97
N GLU A 199 -17.96 -22.86 -2.98
CA GLU A 199 -17.74 -23.56 -4.26
C GLU A 199 -17.55 -22.58 -5.42
N GLU A 200 -17.81 -21.29 -5.18
CA GLU A 200 -17.73 -20.22 -6.16
C GLU A 200 -16.85 -19.06 -5.68
N ARG A 201 -16.41 -18.25 -6.64
CA ARG A 201 -15.73 -16.98 -6.37
C ARG A 201 -16.71 -15.92 -5.86
N VAL A 202 -16.21 -14.86 -5.23
CA VAL A 202 -17.08 -13.76 -4.78
C VAL A 202 -17.50 -12.87 -5.95
N ILE A 203 -16.55 -12.41 -6.77
CA ILE A 203 -16.82 -11.47 -7.86
C ILE A 203 -16.16 -11.94 -9.16
N TYR A 204 -16.96 -12.01 -10.22
CA TYR A 204 -16.50 -12.15 -11.59
C TYR A 204 -16.72 -10.84 -12.35
N ILE A 205 -15.66 -10.30 -12.94
CA ILE A 205 -15.74 -9.11 -13.78
C ILE A 205 -15.54 -9.52 -15.25
N MET A 206 -16.59 -9.35 -16.04
CA MET A 206 -16.55 -9.56 -17.49
C MET A 206 -15.66 -8.49 -18.15
N PRO A 207 -15.01 -8.81 -19.29
CA PRO A 207 -14.06 -7.91 -19.93
C PRO A 207 -14.72 -6.65 -20.51
N GLY A 208 -13.94 -5.57 -20.65
CA GLY A 208 -14.36 -4.35 -21.33
C GLY A 208 -15.15 -3.34 -20.47
N ASN A 209 -15.18 -3.52 -19.16
CA ASN A 209 -15.89 -2.66 -18.22
C ASN A 209 -14.93 -1.79 -17.39
N GLU A 210 -15.44 -0.70 -16.82
CA GLU A 210 -14.80 0.04 -15.75
C GLU A 210 -15.52 -0.20 -14.43
N ILE A 211 -14.87 -0.89 -13.50
CA ILE A 211 -15.43 -1.24 -12.19
C ILE A 211 -14.67 -0.50 -11.11
N THR A 212 -15.38 0.23 -10.26
CA THR A 212 -14.86 0.69 -8.97
C THR A 212 -15.57 -0.02 -7.84
N ILE A 213 -14.80 -0.57 -6.90
CA ILE A 213 -15.33 -1.13 -5.65
C ILE A 213 -14.67 -0.37 -4.50
N ARG A 214 -15.47 0.10 -3.54
CA ARG A 214 -14.94 0.84 -2.40
C ARG A 214 -15.67 0.56 -1.09
N ASP A 215 -14.93 0.74 0.00
CA ASP A 215 -15.46 0.75 1.37
C ASP A 215 -16.20 -0.54 1.75
N LEU A 216 -15.63 -1.70 1.42
CA LEU A 216 -16.21 -3.01 1.75
C LEU A 216 -15.17 -4.13 1.80
N GLY A 217 -15.51 -5.24 2.46
CA GLY A 217 -14.72 -6.46 2.50
C GLY A 217 -15.19 -7.50 1.47
N ILE A 218 -14.25 -8.25 0.90
CA ILE A 218 -14.49 -9.35 -0.06
C ILE A 218 -13.83 -10.61 0.46
N ARG A 219 -14.63 -11.64 0.79
CA ARG A 219 -14.09 -12.79 1.51
C ARG A 219 -14.73 -14.14 1.24
N ASN A 220 -14.03 -15.17 1.68
CA ASN A 220 -14.49 -16.56 1.70
C ASN A 220 -14.93 -17.08 0.33
N GLY A 221 -14.42 -16.51 -0.77
CA GLY A 221 -14.61 -17.05 -2.11
C GLY A 221 -13.65 -18.19 -2.37
N LYS A 222 -14.11 -19.21 -3.10
CA LYS A 222 -13.28 -20.35 -3.47
C LYS A 222 -13.57 -20.81 -4.88
N ARG A 223 -12.55 -20.78 -5.74
CA ARG A 223 -12.61 -21.33 -7.09
C ARG A 223 -11.50 -22.35 -7.31
N ASN A 224 -11.81 -23.62 -7.02
CA ASN A 224 -10.87 -24.75 -7.07
C ASN A 224 -11.63 -26.02 -7.49
N THR A 225 -12.09 -26.05 -8.73
CA THR A 225 -12.94 -27.14 -9.25
C THR A 225 -12.14 -28.37 -9.68
N GLY A 226 -10.82 -28.24 -9.87
CA GLY A 226 -10.00 -29.34 -10.39
C GLY A 226 -10.04 -29.48 -11.90
N LEU A 227 -10.70 -28.55 -12.61
CA LEU A 227 -11.01 -28.69 -14.03
C LEU A 227 -9.98 -28.01 -14.94
N SER A 228 -9.56 -26.79 -14.64
CA SER A 228 -8.60 -26.04 -15.47
C SER A 228 -8.01 -24.83 -14.74
N ILE A 229 -6.75 -24.54 -15.04
CA ILE A 229 -6.04 -23.33 -14.59
C ILE A 229 -6.76 -22.02 -14.98
N SER A 230 -7.48 -22.00 -16.11
CA SER A 230 -8.17 -20.80 -16.59
C SER A 230 -9.50 -20.56 -15.86
N SER A 231 -10.17 -21.62 -15.40
CA SER A 231 -11.45 -21.52 -14.69
C SER A 231 -11.29 -21.39 -13.17
N ASP A 232 -10.13 -21.79 -12.64
CA ASP A 232 -9.83 -21.85 -11.20
C ASP A 232 -8.93 -20.69 -10.74
N SER A 233 -9.26 -19.47 -11.16
CA SER A 233 -8.51 -18.25 -10.82
C SER A 233 -9.42 -17.23 -10.12
N GLY A 234 -8.86 -16.39 -9.26
CA GLY A 234 -9.58 -15.29 -8.59
C GLY A 234 -10.64 -15.78 -7.60
N GLY A 235 -10.20 -16.23 -6.41
CA GLY A 235 -11.11 -16.75 -5.40
C GLY A 235 -12.02 -15.65 -4.86
N GLY A 236 -11.45 -14.49 -4.54
CA GLY A 236 -12.19 -13.28 -4.24
C GLY A 236 -12.70 -12.63 -5.53
N ILE A 237 -11.77 -12.16 -6.36
CA ILE A 237 -12.07 -11.38 -7.56
C ILE A 237 -11.37 -12.00 -8.78
N TYR A 238 -12.13 -12.24 -9.85
CA TYR A 238 -11.58 -12.59 -11.17
C TYR A 238 -11.86 -11.45 -12.16
N ASN A 239 -10.82 -10.70 -12.52
CA ASN A 239 -10.85 -9.66 -13.55
C ASN A 239 -10.39 -10.23 -14.91
N GLU A 240 -11.32 -10.42 -15.83
CA GLU A 240 -11.04 -11.05 -17.13
C GLU A 240 -10.48 -10.08 -18.19
N GLY A 241 -10.49 -8.78 -17.95
CA GLY A 241 -9.99 -7.82 -18.95
C GLY A 241 -10.62 -6.45 -18.84
N SER A 242 -10.91 -6.02 -17.61
CA SER A 242 -11.56 -4.76 -17.30
C SER A 242 -10.63 -3.87 -16.51
N LYS A 243 -10.95 -2.58 -16.45
CA LYS A 243 -10.32 -1.66 -15.53
C LYS A 243 -10.97 -1.84 -14.16
N LEU A 244 -10.20 -2.33 -13.20
CA LEU A 244 -10.62 -2.54 -11.82
C LEU A 244 -9.94 -1.54 -10.90
N LYS A 245 -10.75 -0.74 -10.21
CA LYS A 245 -10.30 0.14 -9.13
C LYS A 245 -10.82 -0.36 -7.78
N LEU A 246 -9.92 -0.61 -6.83
CA LEU A 246 -10.25 -0.94 -5.44
C LEU A 246 -9.78 0.19 -4.53
N ILE A 247 -10.67 0.68 -3.66
CA ILE A 247 -10.39 1.79 -2.74
C ILE A 247 -10.89 1.44 -1.34
N ASN A 248 -10.03 1.41 -0.32
CA ASN A 248 -10.44 1.08 1.05
C ASN A 248 -11.17 -0.28 1.10
N ILE A 249 -10.47 -1.32 0.66
CA ILE A 249 -11.00 -2.68 0.51
C ILE A 249 -10.13 -3.66 1.31
N THR A 250 -10.78 -4.58 2.01
CA THR A 250 -10.13 -5.78 2.52
C THR A 250 -10.52 -6.99 1.66
N VAL A 251 -9.55 -7.74 1.13
CA VAL A 251 -9.74 -9.00 0.41
C VAL A 251 -9.11 -10.14 1.22
N ASN A 252 -9.93 -11.00 1.84
CA ASN A 252 -9.40 -11.97 2.78
C ASN A 252 -10.03 -13.37 2.73
N ASN A 253 -9.25 -14.38 3.16
CA ASN A 253 -9.69 -15.78 3.25
C ASN A 253 -10.23 -16.37 1.94
N ASN A 254 -9.72 -15.91 0.79
CA ASN A 254 -10.15 -16.42 -0.50
C ASN A 254 -9.18 -17.47 -1.05
N VAL A 255 -9.69 -18.39 -1.85
CA VAL A 255 -8.96 -19.55 -2.35
C VAL A 255 -9.12 -19.73 -3.85
N ALA A 256 -8.02 -19.88 -4.58
CA ALA A 256 -8.03 -20.25 -6.00
C ALA A 256 -6.76 -21.01 -6.39
N TRP A 257 -6.59 -21.36 -7.67
CA TRP A 257 -5.29 -21.85 -8.18
C TRP A 257 -4.35 -20.70 -8.51
N ARG A 258 -4.91 -19.59 -9.00
CA ARG A 258 -4.16 -18.36 -9.27
C ARG A 258 -4.86 -17.16 -8.68
N GLY A 259 -4.13 -16.32 -7.95
CA GLY A 259 -4.71 -15.14 -7.34
C GLY A 259 -5.79 -15.52 -6.33
N GLY A 260 -5.39 -16.09 -5.19
CA GLY A 260 -6.34 -16.53 -4.16
C GLY A 260 -7.32 -15.41 -3.81
N GLY A 261 -6.80 -14.21 -3.56
CA GLY A 261 -7.59 -12.99 -3.40
C GLY A 261 -8.07 -12.43 -4.74
N LEU A 262 -7.15 -12.14 -5.65
CA LEU A 262 -7.46 -11.49 -6.92
C LEU A 262 -6.62 -12.03 -8.07
N TYR A 263 -7.28 -12.29 -9.20
CA TYR A 263 -6.65 -12.53 -10.49
C TYR A 263 -6.99 -11.42 -11.47
N SER A 264 -5.98 -10.91 -12.20
CA SER A 264 -6.16 -9.99 -13.33
C SER A 264 -5.50 -10.53 -14.59
N SER A 265 -6.27 -10.62 -15.68
CA SER A 265 -5.80 -11.07 -16.99
C SER A 265 -4.84 -10.06 -17.64
N SER A 266 -4.26 -10.42 -18.79
CA SER A 266 -3.31 -9.57 -19.52
C SER A 266 -3.92 -8.28 -20.08
N SER A 267 -5.23 -8.27 -20.36
CA SER A 267 -5.95 -7.06 -20.78
C SER A 267 -6.57 -6.31 -19.59
N GLY A 268 -6.50 -6.86 -18.38
CA GLY A 268 -6.98 -6.20 -17.18
C GLY A 268 -6.05 -5.07 -16.74
N VAL A 269 -6.63 -4.02 -16.14
CA VAL A 269 -5.88 -2.94 -15.49
C VAL A 269 -6.30 -2.89 -14.04
N MET A 270 -5.35 -2.81 -13.12
CA MET A 270 -5.61 -2.68 -11.69
C MET A 270 -5.11 -1.35 -11.13
N GLU A 271 -5.98 -0.67 -10.40
CA GLU A 271 -5.66 0.50 -9.57
C GLU A 271 -6.09 0.20 -8.14
N LEU A 272 -5.13 -0.01 -7.25
CA LEU A 272 -5.37 -0.38 -5.85
C LEU A 272 -4.93 0.77 -4.94
N THR A 273 -5.82 1.24 -4.07
CA THR A 273 -5.54 2.30 -3.11
C THR A 273 -6.11 1.96 -1.75
N ASP A 274 -5.26 1.94 -0.71
CA ASP A 274 -5.67 1.59 0.65
C ASP A 274 -6.36 0.21 0.67
N VAL A 275 -5.64 -0.83 0.20
CA VAL A 275 -6.19 -2.18 0.06
C VAL A 275 -5.39 -3.16 0.91
N VAL A 276 -6.08 -4.03 1.64
CA VAL A 276 -5.48 -5.12 2.41
C VAL A 276 -5.81 -6.46 1.75
N PHE A 277 -4.79 -7.27 1.47
CA PHE A 277 -4.93 -8.67 1.10
C PHE A 277 -4.40 -9.55 2.22
N SER A 278 -5.29 -10.27 2.91
CA SER A 278 -4.89 -11.10 4.05
C SER A 278 -5.39 -12.53 3.97
N ASN A 279 -4.55 -13.50 4.35
CA ASN A 279 -4.94 -14.91 4.48
C ASN A 279 -5.54 -15.55 3.21
N ASN A 280 -5.19 -15.04 2.03
CA ASN A 280 -5.62 -15.64 0.78
C ASN A 280 -4.66 -16.78 0.38
N ARG A 281 -5.21 -17.81 -0.27
CA ARG A 281 -4.46 -19.02 -0.63
C ARG A 281 -4.58 -19.37 -2.10
N ALA A 282 -3.43 -19.54 -2.76
CA ALA A 282 -3.34 -20.18 -4.06
C ALA A 282 -2.94 -21.64 -3.88
N THR A 283 -3.87 -22.57 -4.10
CA THR A 283 -3.68 -24.02 -3.86
C THR A 283 -4.32 -24.86 -4.95
N THR A 284 -3.64 -25.93 -5.36
CA THR A 284 -4.16 -26.92 -6.33
C THR A 284 -3.95 -28.33 -5.79
N GLN A 285 -4.63 -29.33 -6.36
CA GLN A 285 -4.44 -30.73 -5.95
C GLN A 285 -2.98 -31.21 -6.13
N ASP A 286 -2.27 -30.64 -7.11
CA ASP A 286 -0.88 -30.97 -7.42
C ASP A 286 0.13 -29.94 -6.86
N ALA A 287 -0.30 -29.06 -5.95
CA ALA A 287 0.53 -28.03 -5.31
C ALA A 287 1.21 -27.03 -6.28
N PHE A 288 0.52 -26.65 -7.34
CA PHE A 288 0.99 -25.66 -8.33
C PHE A 288 0.30 -24.28 -8.22
N GLY A 289 -0.14 -23.91 -7.01
CA GLY A 289 -0.82 -22.64 -6.76
C GLY A 289 0.11 -21.43 -6.91
N ILE A 290 -0.36 -20.35 -7.53
CA ILE A 290 0.45 -19.18 -7.86
C ILE A 290 -0.22 -17.87 -7.43
N GLY A 291 0.51 -16.99 -6.75
CA GLY A 291 -0.02 -15.68 -6.34
C GLY A 291 -1.08 -15.85 -5.25
N GLY A 292 -0.65 -16.13 -4.02
CA GLY A 292 -1.55 -16.39 -2.89
C GLY A 292 -2.54 -15.25 -2.69
N ALA A 293 -2.04 -14.01 -2.66
CA ALA A 293 -2.88 -12.82 -2.69
C ALA A 293 -3.34 -12.50 -4.12
N ILE A 294 -2.36 -12.20 -4.99
CA ILE A 294 -2.62 -11.55 -6.27
C ILE A 294 -1.86 -12.25 -7.39
N PHE A 295 -2.55 -12.48 -8.50
CA PHE A 295 -1.95 -12.79 -9.78
C PHE A 295 -2.18 -11.63 -10.75
N ASN A 296 -1.10 -10.98 -11.18
CA ASN A 296 -1.14 -9.89 -12.15
C ASN A 296 -0.50 -10.28 -13.49
N HIS A 297 -1.26 -10.15 -14.57
CA HIS A 297 -0.74 -10.24 -15.94
C HIS A 297 -0.82 -8.92 -16.72
N GLY A 298 -1.69 -8.01 -16.30
CA GLY A 298 -1.89 -6.73 -16.96
C GLY A 298 -1.16 -5.58 -16.28
N ALA A 299 -1.59 -4.35 -16.58
CA ALA A 299 -1.02 -3.15 -15.96
C ALA A 299 -1.54 -2.98 -14.52
N ALA A 300 -0.65 -2.59 -13.60
CA ALA A 300 -0.94 -2.53 -12.18
C ALA A 300 -0.35 -1.28 -11.52
N VAL A 301 -1.17 -0.59 -10.73
CA VAL A 301 -0.74 0.53 -9.85
C VAL A 301 -1.25 0.28 -8.44
N PHE A 302 -0.32 0.24 -7.49
CA PHE A 302 -0.56 -0.10 -6.09
C PHE A 302 -0.10 1.10 -5.24
N THR A 303 -1.00 1.66 -4.44
CA THR A 303 -0.71 2.76 -3.52
C THR A 303 -1.25 2.39 -2.14
N ASN A 304 -0.40 2.41 -1.10
CA ASN A 304 -0.80 2.07 0.27
C ASN A 304 -1.47 0.68 0.34
N VAL A 305 -0.79 -0.35 -0.14
CA VAL A 305 -1.33 -1.72 -0.17
C VAL A 305 -0.62 -2.59 0.85
N TYR A 306 -1.38 -3.32 1.65
CA TYR A 306 -0.88 -4.31 2.61
C TYR A 306 -1.15 -5.72 2.09
N ILE A 307 -0.12 -6.55 1.94
CA ILE A 307 -0.23 -7.93 1.47
C ILE A 307 0.35 -8.82 2.55
N GLU A 308 -0.51 -9.41 3.38
CA GLU A 308 -0.10 -10.10 4.60
C GLU A 308 -0.58 -11.55 4.71
N ALA A 309 0.27 -12.42 5.25
CA ALA A 309 -0.08 -13.79 5.61
C ALA A 309 -0.73 -14.62 4.47
N ASN A 310 -0.42 -14.30 3.20
CA ASN A 310 -0.94 -15.04 2.06
C ASN A 310 -0.04 -16.23 1.74
N ARG A 311 -0.63 -17.29 1.18
CA ARG A 311 0.08 -18.54 0.88
C ARG A 311 -0.10 -18.99 -0.57
N ALA A 312 0.99 -19.39 -1.22
CA ALA A 312 0.94 -20.11 -2.48
C ALA A 312 1.66 -21.46 -2.39
N ASP A 313 1.06 -22.50 -2.95
CA ASP A 313 1.66 -23.85 -2.92
C ASP A 313 2.89 -23.98 -3.83
N TYR A 314 3.12 -23.03 -4.76
CA TYR A 314 4.28 -23.06 -5.65
C TYR A 314 5.07 -21.76 -5.63
N VAL A 315 4.58 -20.67 -6.21
CA VAL A 315 5.34 -19.40 -6.30
C VAL A 315 4.48 -18.19 -5.97
N ALA A 316 5.10 -17.12 -5.47
CA ALA A 316 4.45 -15.88 -5.03
C ALA A 316 3.41 -16.09 -3.92
N GLY A 317 3.86 -16.10 -2.66
CA GLY A 317 2.92 -16.07 -1.52
C GLY A 317 2.02 -14.84 -1.56
N GLY A 318 2.62 -13.66 -1.78
CA GLY A 318 1.89 -12.41 -1.99
C GLY A 318 1.51 -12.19 -3.46
N LEU A 319 2.42 -11.58 -4.24
CA LEU A 319 2.16 -11.11 -5.60
C LEU A 319 2.95 -11.91 -6.65
N PHE A 320 2.23 -12.52 -7.60
CA PHE A 320 2.80 -13.01 -8.84
C PHE A 320 2.63 -11.96 -9.93
N ASN A 321 3.73 -11.46 -10.50
CA ASN A 321 3.72 -10.39 -11.48
C ASN A 321 4.34 -10.81 -12.83
N LEU A 322 3.54 -10.64 -13.88
CA LEU A 322 3.94 -10.79 -15.30
C LEU A 322 3.81 -9.48 -16.08
N GLY A 323 2.99 -8.53 -15.61
CA GLY A 323 2.74 -7.27 -16.30
C GLY A 323 3.53 -6.11 -15.73
N PRO A 324 3.46 -4.91 -16.36
CA PRO A 324 4.06 -3.71 -15.79
C PRO A 324 3.34 -3.34 -14.49
N ALA A 325 4.11 -3.18 -13.41
CA ALA A 325 3.58 -2.87 -12.10
C ALA A 325 4.34 -1.70 -11.44
N THR A 326 3.61 -0.73 -10.90
CA THR A 326 4.16 0.34 -10.06
C THR A 326 3.61 0.20 -8.64
N LEU A 327 4.51 0.02 -7.68
CA LEU A 327 4.18 -0.16 -6.27
C LEU A 327 4.75 1.02 -5.47
N THR A 328 3.88 1.74 -4.78
CA THR A 328 4.24 2.86 -3.90
C THR A 328 3.64 2.64 -2.51
N ASN A 329 4.46 2.70 -1.47
CA ASN A 329 4.03 2.49 -0.09
C ASN A 329 3.33 1.13 0.08
N VAL A 330 4.00 0.05 -0.34
CA VAL A 330 3.45 -1.31 -0.28
C VAL A 330 4.22 -2.12 0.75
N ILE A 331 3.52 -2.94 1.53
CA ILE A 331 4.15 -3.85 2.48
C ILE A 331 3.74 -5.28 2.15
N PHE A 332 4.74 -6.15 2.06
CA PHE A 332 4.59 -7.60 2.01
C PHE A 332 5.04 -8.18 3.34
N ASP A 333 4.10 -8.69 4.13
CA ASP A 333 4.35 -9.18 5.49
C ASP A 333 3.99 -10.66 5.63
N GLY A 334 4.96 -11.49 6.04
CA GLY A 334 4.68 -12.88 6.44
C GLY A 334 4.08 -13.76 5.34
N ASN A 335 4.26 -13.41 4.06
CA ASN A 335 3.73 -14.22 2.96
C ASN A 335 4.60 -15.45 2.74
N THR A 336 3.95 -16.58 2.45
CA THR A 336 4.61 -17.88 2.36
C THR A 336 4.40 -18.54 1.00
N THR A 337 5.44 -19.19 0.51
CA THR A 337 5.36 -20.00 -0.71
C THR A 337 6.18 -21.27 -0.56
N TYR A 338 5.90 -22.30 -1.35
CA TYR A 338 6.81 -23.45 -1.38
C TYR A 338 8.13 -23.09 -2.09
N PHE A 339 8.10 -22.60 -3.32
CA PHE A 339 9.29 -22.58 -4.19
C PHE A 339 10.00 -21.23 -4.37
N ARG A 340 9.35 -20.15 -4.80
CA ARG A 340 10.04 -18.87 -5.09
C ARG A 340 9.16 -17.65 -4.84
N GLY A 341 9.77 -16.57 -4.36
CA GLY A 341 9.08 -15.30 -4.10
C GLY A 341 8.10 -15.42 -2.95
N GLY A 342 8.57 -15.43 -1.70
CA GLY A 342 7.64 -15.48 -0.55
C GLY A 342 6.69 -14.28 -0.58
N GLY A 343 7.24 -13.06 -0.68
CA GLY A 343 6.46 -11.84 -0.86
C GLY A 343 6.05 -11.64 -2.32
N MET A 344 7.02 -11.55 -3.22
CA MET A 344 6.79 -11.26 -4.64
C MET A 344 7.59 -12.16 -5.58
N TYR A 345 6.95 -12.62 -6.65
CA TYR A 345 7.60 -13.27 -7.78
C TYR A 345 7.35 -12.45 -9.04
N ASN A 346 8.43 -11.95 -9.63
CA ASN A 346 8.42 -11.16 -10.86
C ASN A 346 9.09 -11.94 -11.99
N ILE A 347 8.44 -12.06 -13.14
CA ILE A 347 9.06 -12.66 -14.33
C ILE A 347 8.68 -11.91 -15.60
N ASP A 348 9.68 -11.74 -16.47
CA ASP A 348 9.60 -11.04 -17.77
C ASP A 348 8.81 -9.72 -17.68
N SER A 349 9.06 -8.95 -16.62
CA SER A 349 8.39 -7.68 -16.34
C SER A 349 9.31 -6.70 -15.64
N PRO A 350 9.21 -5.38 -15.91
CA PRO A 350 10.02 -4.34 -15.27
C PRO A 350 9.25 -3.62 -14.15
N PRO A 351 9.06 -4.20 -12.95
CA PRO A 351 8.32 -3.53 -11.90
C PRO A 351 9.12 -2.36 -11.32
N VAL A 352 8.40 -1.31 -10.92
CA VAL A 352 8.96 -0.14 -10.23
C VAL A 352 8.43 -0.14 -8.79
N LEU A 353 9.33 -0.24 -7.82
CA LEU A 353 9.03 -0.26 -6.39
C LEU A 353 9.62 0.98 -5.73
N THR A 354 8.76 1.76 -5.06
CA THR A 354 9.15 2.93 -4.29
C THR A 354 8.55 2.85 -2.89
N ASN A 355 9.37 2.97 -1.85
CA ASN A 355 8.91 2.87 -0.45
C ASN A 355 8.19 1.54 -0.19
N VAL A 356 8.84 0.43 -0.50
CA VAL A 356 8.27 -0.92 -0.36
C VAL A 356 9.00 -1.68 0.72
N VAL A 357 8.26 -2.41 1.55
CA VAL A 357 8.84 -3.25 2.61
C VAL A 357 8.47 -4.70 2.36
N PHE A 358 9.48 -5.58 2.39
CA PHE A 358 9.32 -7.03 2.45
C PHE A 358 9.80 -7.49 3.81
N VAL A 359 8.88 -7.90 4.68
CA VAL A 359 9.20 -8.35 6.04
C VAL A 359 8.69 -9.77 6.30
N GLY A 360 9.54 -10.62 6.87
CA GLY A 360 9.15 -11.96 7.33
C GLY A 360 8.63 -12.91 6.25
N ASN A 361 8.84 -12.61 4.96
CA ASN A 361 8.34 -13.46 3.88
C ASN A 361 9.22 -14.70 3.70
N ARG A 362 8.60 -15.83 3.37
CA ARG A 362 9.27 -17.13 3.39
C ARG A 362 9.01 -17.98 2.16
N SER A 363 10.07 -18.62 1.66
CA SER A 363 9.98 -19.79 0.80
C SER A 363 10.43 -21.05 1.55
N GLU A 364 9.56 -22.07 1.58
CA GLU A 364 9.77 -23.31 2.33
C GLU A 364 10.73 -24.30 1.65
N SER A 365 11.03 -24.11 0.35
CA SER A 365 11.89 -25.00 -0.43
C SER A 365 13.35 -24.90 -0.01
N THR A 366 13.95 -26.07 0.18
CA THR A 366 15.36 -26.27 0.56
C THR A 366 16.28 -26.55 -0.62
N THR A 367 15.81 -26.38 -1.87
CA THR A 367 16.62 -26.64 -3.06
C THR A 367 17.48 -25.42 -3.42
N SER A 368 18.66 -25.60 -4.02
CA SER A 368 19.47 -24.46 -4.49
C SER A 368 18.82 -23.64 -5.62
N PHE A 369 17.80 -24.19 -6.27
CA PHE A 369 17.05 -23.54 -7.34
C PHE A 369 15.85 -22.71 -6.83
N SER A 370 15.46 -22.83 -5.56
CA SER A 370 14.50 -21.93 -4.92
C SER A 370 15.16 -20.60 -4.52
N GLY A 371 14.37 -19.57 -4.27
CA GLY A 371 14.94 -18.29 -3.85
C GLY A 371 13.99 -17.12 -3.84
N GLY A 372 14.49 -15.99 -3.33
CA GLY A 372 13.70 -14.79 -3.12
C GLY A 372 12.71 -14.98 -1.98
N GLY A 373 13.19 -15.10 -0.74
CA GLY A 373 12.31 -15.15 0.43
C GLY A 373 11.38 -13.93 0.45
N GLY A 374 11.97 -12.73 0.29
CA GLY A 374 11.23 -11.50 0.02
C GLY A 374 10.76 -11.43 -1.42
N MET A 375 11.70 -11.28 -2.35
CA MET A 375 11.42 -11.09 -3.77
C MET A 375 12.28 -11.97 -4.67
N TYR A 376 11.65 -12.60 -5.65
CA TYR A 376 12.33 -13.20 -6.80
C TYR A 376 12.05 -12.36 -8.04
N SER A 377 13.10 -12.02 -8.81
CA SER A 377 12.96 -11.41 -10.13
C SER A 377 13.78 -12.18 -11.16
N GLY A 378 13.12 -12.67 -12.21
CA GLY A 378 13.78 -13.47 -13.23
C GLY A 378 13.32 -13.20 -14.67
N GLY A 379 14.09 -13.63 -15.65
CA GLY A 379 13.73 -13.54 -17.07
C GLY A 379 14.38 -12.35 -17.78
N ASN A 380 14.58 -12.49 -19.10
CA ASN A 380 15.46 -11.63 -19.90
C ASN A 380 14.98 -10.17 -19.98
N GLU A 381 13.69 -9.94 -19.75
CA GLU A 381 13.07 -8.61 -19.78
C GLU A 381 12.85 -8.03 -18.37
N SER A 382 13.25 -8.75 -17.32
CA SER A 382 13.10 -8.29 -15.94
C SER A 382 14.18 -7.27 -15.58
N LEU A 383 13.79 -6.00 -15.61
CA LEU A 383 14.60 -4.85 -15.19
C LEU A 383 13.94 -4.15 -14.00
N PRO A 384 13.87 -4.80 -12.82
CA PRO A 384 13.20 -4.20 -11.67
C PRO A 384 13.97 -2.96 -11.19
N VAL A 385 13.22 -1.89 -10.87
CA VAL A 385 13.75 -0.66 -10.29
C VAL A 385 13.26 -0.55 -8.86
N LEU A 386 14.19 -0.55 -7.91
CA LEU A 386 13.92 -0.51 -6.47
C LEU A 386 14.48 0.80 -5.92
N THR A 387 13.63 1.61 -5.30
CA THR A 387 14.00 2.86 -4.62
C THR A 387 13.40 2.87 -3.22
N ASN A 388 14.20 3.11 -2.18
CA ASN A 388 13.72 3.13 -0.80
C ASN A 388 12.99 1.84 -0.43
N VAL A 389 13.64 0.69 -0.66
CA VAL A 389 13.06 -0.63 -0.40
C VAL A 389 13.78 -1.27 0.78
N VAL A 390 13.02 -1.92 1.65
CA VAL A 390 13.56 -2.68 2.78
C VAL A 390 13.22 -4.16 2.62
N PHE A 391 14.23 -5.02 2.75
CA PHE A 391 14.09 -6.45 2.90
C PHE A 391 14.54 -6.83 4.30
N GLU A 392 13.60 -7.24 5.14
CA GLU A 392 13.85 -7.54 6.55
C GLU A 392 13.36 -8.94 6.91
N GLU A 393 14.22 -9.72 7.59
CA GLU A 393 13.87 -11.04 8.16
C GLU A 393 13.25 -12.04 7.15
N ASN A 394 13.52 -11.87 5.86
CA ASN A 394 13.00 -12.79 4.85
C ASN A 394 13.87 -14.06 4.80
N ALA A 395 13.22 -15.20 4.54
CA ALA A 395 13.86 -16.50 4.67
C ALA A 395 13.61 -17.43 3.49
N VAL A 396 14.64 -18.15 3.04
CA VAL A 396 14.50 -19.22 2.05
C VAL A 396 15.48 -20.36 2.32
N GLY A 397 15.08 -21.61 2.07
CA GLY A 397 16.02 -22.73 2.15
C GLY A 397 17.02 -22.74 0.97
N GLY A 398 16.66 -22.15 -0.17
CA GLY A 398 17.52 -21.88 -1.33
C GLY A 398 18.35 -20.60 -1.17
N GLY A 399 18.38 -19.75 -2.21
CA GLY A 399 19.24 -18.56 -2.24
C GLY A 399 18.54 -17.22 -2.45
N GLY A 400 19.12 -16.14 -1.92
CA GLY A 400 18.51 -14.80 -1.92
C GLY A 400 17.39 -14.72 -0.90
N GLY A 401 17.75 -14.64 0.39
CA GLY A 401 16.78 -14.51 1.49
C GLY A 401 15.91 -13.27 1.31
N GLY A 402 16.54 -12.11 1.15
CA GLY A 402 15.85 -10.88 0.76
C GLY A 402 15.44 -10.91 -0.72
N LEU A 403 16.44 -10.86 -1.61
CA LEU A 403 16.25 -10.72 -3.05
C LEU A 403 17.03 -11.75 -3.86
N ARG A 404 16.38 -12.35 -4.87
CA ARG A 404 17.05 -13.12 -5.92
C ARG A 404 16.83 -12.48 -7.29
N ILE A 405 17.92 -12.17 -7.99
CA ILE A 405 17.92 -11.70 -9.37
C ILE A 405 18.50 -12.79 -10.27
N PHE A 406 17.78 -13.14 -11.35
CA PHE A 406 18.21 -14.17 -12.28
C PHE A 406 17.93 -13.84 -13.75
N SER A 407 18.96 -13.83 -14.59
CA SER A 407 18.82 -13.50 -16.02
C SER A 407 18.16 -12.13 -16.31
N GLY A 408 18.35 -11.12 -15.45
CA GLY A 408 17.80 -9.78 -15.61
C GLY A 408 18.61 -8.73 -14.83
N ASN A 409 18.65 -7.48 -15.30
CA ASN A 409 19.50 -6.45 -14.69
C ASN A 409 18.68 -5.50 -13.81
N ALA A 410 18.78 -5.67 -12.49
CA ALA A 410 18.12 -4.79 -11.53
C ALA A 410 18.84 -3.45 -11.36
N ARG A 411 18.04 -2.44 -11.02
CA ARG A 411 18.48 -1.08 -10.65
C ARG A 411 18.01 -0.84 -9.21
N ILE A 412 18.94 -0.87 -8.27
CA ILE A 412 18.66 -0.86 -6.83
C ILE A 412 19.33 0.37 -6.21
N LYS A 413 18.54 1.25 -5.60
CA LYS A 413 19.05 2.48 -4.97
C LYS A 413 18.36 2.77 -3.65
N ASN A 414 19.13 3.17 -2.63
CA ASN A 414 18.61 3.40 -1.28
C ASN A 414 17.82 2.18 -0.79
N VAL A 415 18.49 1.04 -0.65
CA VAL A 415 17.85 -0.22 -0.27
C VAL A 415 18.58 -0.83 0.92
N GLU A 416 17.81 -1.45 1.81
CA GLU A 416 18.31 -2.09 3.02
C GLU A 416 17.98 -3.58 3.01
N PHE A 417 18.98 -4.41 3.32
CA PHE A 417 18.84 -5.84 3.53
C PHE A 417 19.26 -6.15 4.97
N ILE A 418 18.29 -6.48 5.83
CA ILE A 418 18.48 -6.63 7.27
C ILE A 418 18.01 -8.03 7.70
N GLY A 419 18.85 -8.78 8.41
CA GLY A 419 18.40 -10.03 9.06
C GLY A 419 17.91 -11.13 8.09
N ASN A 420 18.19 -11.03 6.79
CA ASN A 420 17.66 -12.01 5.83
C ASN A 420 18.49 -13.30 5.84
N SER A 421 17.82 -14.43 5.66
CA SER A 421 18.44 -15.75 5.74
C SER A 421 18.22 -16.62 4.51
N ALA A 422 19.28 -17.30 4.09
CA ALA A 422 19.25 -18.24 2.96
C ALA A 422 20.02 -19.52 3.28
N GLY A 423 19.45 -20.70 2.99
CA GLY A 423 20.18 -21.97 3.16
C GLY A 423 21.34 -22.14 2.19
N PHE A 424 21.23 -21.57 0.98
CA PHE A 424 22.24 -21.64 -0.08
C PHE A 424 22.43 -20.30 -0.81
N GLY A 425 23.51 -19.57 -0.51
CA GLY A 425 23.87 -18.40 -1.30
C GLY A 425 23.09 -17.13 -0.94
N GLY A 426 23.77 -16.01 -0.69
CA GLY A 426 23.18 -14.67 -0.62
C GLY A 426 22.06 -14.54 0.41
N GLY A 427 22.39 -14.31 1.68
CA GLY A 427 21.37 -14.10 2.73
C GLY A 427 20.54 -12.87 2.43
N GLY A 428 21.20 -11.75 2.15
CA GLY A 428 20.55 -10.54 1.63
C GLY A 428 20.17 -10.70 0.16
N MET A 429 21.15 -10.93 -0.71
CA MET A 429 20.93 -10.96 -2.16
C MET A 429 21.71 -12.05 -2.90
N LEU A 430 21.03 -12.75 -3.81
CA LEU A 430 21.64 -13.66 -4.79
C LEU A 430 21.49 -13.11 -6.21
N VAL A 431 22.60 -12.99 -6.93
CA VAL A 431 22.67 -12.59 -8.34
C VAL A 431 23.13 -13.78 -9.19
N GLY A 432 22.35 -14.13 -10.21
CA GLY A 432 22.67 -15.22 -11.13
C GLY A 432 22.54 -14.79 -12.60
N SER A 433 23.62 -14.91 -13.36
CA SER A 433 23.66 -14.53 -14.79
C SER A 433 23.10 -13.13 -15.03
N SER A 434 23.54 -12.16 -14.23
CA SER A 434 22.99 -10.79 -14.22
C SER A 434 24.04 -9.77 -13.79
N SER A 435 23.79 -8.50 -14.11
CA SER A 435 24.70 -7.38 -13.85
C SER A 435 23.93 -6.18 -13.26
N PRO A 436 23.32 -6.31 -12.07
CA PRO A 436 22.60 -5.22 -11.45
C PRO A 436 23.52 -4.07 -11.01
N ILE A 437 22.94 -2.88 -10.86
CA ILE A 437 23.60 -1.69 -10.31
C ILE A 437 22.98 -1.38 -8.95
N LEU A 438 23.84 -1.24 -7.93
CA LEU A 438 23.48 -0.91 -6.56
C LEU A 438 24.12 0.42 -6.16
N THR A 439 23.31 1.35 -5.65
CA THR A 439 23.76 2.64 -5.10
C THR A 439 23.16 2.87 -3.71
N ASN A 440 23.98 3.30 -2.74
CA ASN A 440 23.51 3.57 -1.37
C ASN A 440 22.76 2.38 -0.74
N VAL A 441 23.39 1.21 -0.73
CA VAL A 441 22.75 -0.02 -0.23
C VAL A 441 23.39 -0.46 1.08
N LEU A 442 22.56 -0.88 2.02
CA LEU A 442 22.98 -1.50 3.28
C LEU A 442 22.74 -3.00 3.25
N PHE A 443 23.72 -3.78 3.68
CA PHE A 443 23.54 -5.18 4.08
C PHE A 443 24.00 -5.36 5.52
N TYR A 444 23.06 -5.70 6.40
CA TYR A 444 23.31 -5.92 7.82
C TYR A 444 22.71 -7.24 8.32
N ASP A 445 23.46 -7.97 9.15
CA ASP A 445 23.05 -9.21 9.83
C ASP A 445 22.38 -10.26 8.91
N ASN A 446 22.78 -10.30 7.65
CA ASN A 446 22.29 -11.32 6.73
C ASN A 446 23.14 -12.59 6.87
N ASN A 447 22.49 -13.75 6.83
CA ASN A 447 23.15 -15.04 7.01
C ASN A 447 22.89 -16.00 5.84
N SER A 448 23.92 -16.71 5.38
CA SER A 448 23.70 -17.80 4.42
C SER A 448 24.74 -18.92 4.39
N GLY A 449 24.56 -19.86 3.46
CA GLY A 449 25.61 -20.80 3.07
C GLY A 449 26.87 -20.12 2.52
N LEU A 450 26.71 -19.18 1.58
CA LEU A 450 27.79 -18.56 0.81
C LEU A 450 27.40 -17.11 0.54
N GLY A 451 28.21 -16.10 0.89
CA GLY A 451 27.76 -14.72 0.72
C GLY A 451 26.67 -14.39 1.75
N GLY A 452 27.03 -14.09 2.99
CA GLY A 452 26.07 -13.73 4.03
C GLY A 452 25.20 -12.55 3.59
N ALA A 453 25.84 -11.46 3.15
CA ALA A 453 25.14 -10.38 2.49
C ALA A 453 24.83 -10.69 1.01
N MET A 454 25.85 -10.97 0.19
CA MET A 454 25.69 -11.10 -1.25
C MET A 454 26.40 -12.29 -1.87
N HIS A 455 25.75 -12.99 -2.79
CA HIS A 455 26.36 -14.01 -3.64
C HIS A 455 26.16 -13.70 -5.12
N ASN A 456 27.26 -13.65 -5.87
CA ASN A 456 27.26 -13.48 -7.33
C ASN A 456 27.66 -14.78 -8.03
N SER A 457 26.87 -15.22 -9.01
CA SER A 457 27.07 -16.49 -9.71
C SER A 457 26.73 -16.40 -11.20
N GLY A 458 27.23 -17.36 -11.98
CA GLY A 458 26.89 -17.50 -13.40
C GLY A 458 27.41 -16.36 -14.29
N GLN A 459 28.69 -16.00 -14.13
CA GLN A 459 29.35 -14.90 -14.87
C GLN A 459 28.70 -13.52 -14.62
N SER A 460 28.17 -13.31 -13.41
CA SER A 460 27.54 -12.04 -13.04
C SER A 460 28.58 -10.93 -12.83
N THR A 461 28.23 -9.70 -13.21
CA THR A 461 29.13 -8.54 -13.11
C THR A 461 28.42 -7.33 -12.50
N PRO A 462 27.89 -7.44 -11.26
CA PRO A 462 27.20 -6.31 -10.64
C PRO A 462 28.15 -5.14 -10.38
N THR A 463 27.60 -3.94 -10.38
CA THR A 463 28.30 -2.71 -10.00
C THR A 463 27.75 -2.18 -8.69
N LEU A 464 28.61 -2.04 -7.68
CA LEU A 464 28.25 -1.51 -6.37
C LEU A 464 28.93 -0.15 -6.18
N VAL A 465 28.17 0.85 -5.75
CA VAL A 465 28.67 2.20 -5.47
C VAL A 465 28.08 2.65 -4.14
N ASN A 466 28.93 3.07 -3.19
CA ASN A 466 28.46 3.55 -1.89
C ASN A 466 27.60 2.51 -1.15
N VAL A 467 28.13 1.28 -1.01
CA VAL A 467 27.46 0.18 -0.32
C VAL A 467 28.19 -0.11 1.00
N SER A 468 27.43 -0.39 2.06
CA SER A 468 27.97 -0.83 3.35
C SER A 468 27.51 -2.26 3.64
N LEU A 469 28.46 -3.16 3.87
CA LEU A 469 28.22 -4.54 4.27
C LEU A 469 28.90 -4.78 5.61
N GLY A 470 28.13 -5.03 6.67
CA GLY A 470 28.69 -5.36 7.98
C GLY A 470 27.83 -6.28 8.82
N GLY A 471 28.45 -7.02 9.74
CA GLY A 471 27.77 -7.98 10.60
C GLY A 471 27.17 -9.19 9.87
N ASN A 472 27.46 -9.41 8.59
CA ASN A 472 26.88 -10.52 7.83
C ASN A 472 27.70 -11.80 8.03
N SER A 473 27.03 -12.95 8.01
CA SER A 473 27.65 -14.24 8.31
C SER A 473 27.43 -15.29 7.22
N ALA A 474 28.42 -16.15 6.99
CA ALA A 474 28.32 -17.26 6.06
C ALA A 474 28.85 -18.57 6.68
N SER A 475 28.09 -19.65 6.55
CA SER A 475 28.51 -20.96 7.08
C SER A 475 29.62 -21.64 6.24
N ILE A 476 29.90 -21.17 5.02
CA ILE A 476 30.95 -21.72 4.14
C ILE A 476 32.00 -20.66 3.81
N LEU A 477 31.69 -19.66 2.98
CA LEU A 477 32.64 -18.63 2.51
C LEU A 477 31.92 -17.29 2.28
N GLY A 478 32.63 -16.18 2.42
CA GLY A 478 32.11 -14.86 2.04
C GLY A 478 31.05 -14.35 3.01
N GLY A 479 31.40 -14.01 4.24
CA GLY A 479 30.44 -13.38 5.17
C GLY A 479 29.79 -12.14 4.54
N GLY A 480 30.62 -11.25 3.98
CA GLY A 480 30.14 -10.10 3.21
C GLY A 480 29.70 -10.53 1.81
N MET A 481 30.65 -10.91 0.96
CA MET A 481 30.37 -11.24 -0.43
C MET A 481 31.07 -12.52 -0.88
N TYR A 482 30.34 -13.39 -1.60
CA TYR A 482 30.92 -14.50 -2.33
C TYR A 482 30.74 -14.35 -3.85
N ASN A 483 31.81 -14.52 -4.62
CA ASN A 483 31.80 -14.48 -6.08
C ASN A 483 32.18 -15.86 -6.63
N GLY A 484 31.23 -16.51 -7.28
CA GLY A 484 31.36 -17.84 -7.86
C GLY A 484 31.19 -17.86 -9.37
N SER A 485 31.63 -18.96 -9.98
CA SER A 485 31.31 -19.32 -11.37
C SER A 485 31.67 -18.23 -12.41
N GLY A 486 32.87 -17.66 -12.33
CA GLY A 486 33.35 -16.67 -13.28
C GLY A 486 32.81 -15.26 -13.07
N SER A 487 32.22 -14.97 -11.91
CA SER A 487 31.64 -13.65 -11.61
C SER A 487 32.72 -12.62 -11.30
N ALA A 488 32.47 -11.37 -11.67
CA ALA A 488 33.44 -10.29 -11.57
C ALA A 488 32.79 -8.93 -11.20
N PRO A 489 32.31 -8.75 -9.96
CA PRO A 489 31.80 -7.46 -9.49
C PRO A 489 32.83 -6.33 -9.60
N THR A 490 32.31 -5.12 -9.79
CA THR A 490 33.07 -3.87 -9.74
C THR A 490 32.51 -2.99 -8.63
N ILE A 491 33.36 -2.57 -7.70
CA ILE A 491 32.92 -1.98 -6.43
C ILE A 491 33.63 -0.64 -6.22
N PHE A 492 32.87 0.40 -5.91
CA PHE A 492 33.34 1.76 -5.67
C PHE A 492 32.85 2.27 -4.32
N ASN A 493 33.69 3.03 -3.62
CA ASN A 493 33.30 3.82 -2.44
C ASN A 493 32.54 2.99 -1.39
N SER A 494 32.88 1.72 -1.19
CA SER A 494 32.08 0.80 -0.37
C SER A 494 32.86 0.27 0.83
N ILE A 495 32.14 -0.12 1.88
CA ILE A 495 32.70 -0.66 3.13
C ILE A 495 32.32 -2.13 3.28
N PHE A 496 33.31 -2.97 3.61
CA PHE A 496 33.14 -4.37 4.03
C PHE A 496 33.81 -4.52 5.40
N TRP A 497 33.03 -4.68 6.46
CA TRP A 497 33.61 -4.73 7.79
C TRP A 497 32.80 -5.55 8.80
N GLY A 498 33.47 -6.38 9.57
CA GLY A 498 32.83 -7.16 10.63
C GLY A 498 31.96 -8.29 10.10
N ASN A 499 32.21 -8.73 8.86
CA ASN A 499 31.55 -9.89 8.30
C ASN A 499 32.33 -11.16 8.68
N THR A 500 31.66 -12.31 8.78
CA THR A 500 32.28 -13.56 9.28
C THR A 500 31.95 -14.76 8.40
N SER A 501 32.87 -15.73 8.36
CA SER A 501 32.58 -17.04 7.77
C SER A 501 33.22 -18.17 8.59
N ASN A 502 32.57 -19.34 8.66
CA ASN A 502 33.05 -20.45 9.50
C ASN A 502 34.41 -21.02 9.04
N SER A 503 34.81 -20.77 7.80
CA SER A 503 36.10 -21.22 7.27
C SER A 503 37.24 -20.24 7.55
N ASP A 504 36.94 -19.04 8.05
CA ASP A 504 37.85 -17.92 8.14
C ASP A 504 38.63 -17.71 6.81
N ASP A 505 37.97 -17.91 5.66
CA ASP A 505 38.54 -17.73 4.32
C ASP A 505 37.62 -16.86 3.43
N GLY A 506 38.00 -15.60 3.29
CA GLY A 506 37.21 -14.56 2.64
C GLY A 506 36.03 -14.07 3.47
N ASN A 507 36.22 -13.79 4.77
CA ASN A 507 35.18 -13.25 5.65
C ASN A 507 34.49 -12.01 5.06
N GLU A 508 35.25 -11.07 4.52
CA GLU A 508 34.72 -9.88 3.86
C GLU A 508 34.35 -10.18 2.40
N ILE A 509 35.30 -10.72 1.64
CA ILE A 509 35.11 -11.07 0.22
C ILE A 509 35.79 -12.39 -0.10
N ALA A 510 35.00 -13.33 -0.62
CA ALA A 510 35.48 -14.61 -1.10
C ALA A 510 35.28 -14.77 -2.61
N ASN A 511 36.36 -14.98 -3.36
CA ASN A 511 36.30 -15.27 -4.79
C ASN A 511 36.67 -16.74 -5.06
N SER A 512 35.86 -17.44 -5.85
CA SER A 512 36.22 -18.75 -6.39
C SER A 512 37.41 -18.63 -7.35
N ASP A 513 38.06 -19.75 -7.67
CA ASP A 513 39.31 -19.74 -8.46
C ASP A 513 39.14 -19.11 -9.85
N THR A 514 37.93 -19.16 -10.43
CA THR A 514 37.59 -18.54 -11.73
C THR A 514 36.99 -17.14 -11.63
N SER A 515 36.77 -16.62 -10.43
CA SER A 515 36.06 -15.36 -10.17
C SER A 515 37.01 -14.31 -9.60
N SER A 516 36.55 -13.05 -9.57
CA SER A 516 37.35 -11.93 -9.06
C SER A 516 36.48 -10.78 -8.56
N ALA A 517 37.10 -9.81 -7.89
CA ALA A 517 36.48 -8.52 -7.60
C ALA A 517 37.44 -7.37 -7.92
N ARG A 518 36.91 -6.25 -8.40
CA ARG A 518 37.69 -5.02 -8.64
C ARG A 518 37.18 -3.92 -7.73
N LEU A 519 38.02 -3.51 -6.79
CA LEU A 519 37.68 -2.53 -5.76
C LEU A 519 38.37 -1.20 -6.03
N PHE A 520 37.62 -0.11 -5.88
CA PHE A 520 38.09 1.26 -6.03
C PHE A 520 37.62 2.10 -4.83
N TYR A 521 38.53 2.77 -4.13
CA TYR A 521 38.19 3.63 -2.99
C TYR A 521 37.31 2.92 -1.94
N CYS A 522 37.60 1.64 -1.66
CA CYS A 522 36.83 0.87 -0.68
C CYS A 522 37.52 0.87 0.69
N LEU A 523 36.76 0.57 1.74
CA LEU A 523 37.28 0.25 3.07
C LEU A 523 36.99 -1.22 3.39
N PHE A 524 38.01 -1.98 3.77
CA PHE A 524 37.77 -3.36 4.20
C PHE A 524 38.85 -3.92 5.12
N SER A 525 38.48 -4.89 5.96
CA SER A 525 39.46 -5.60 6.78
C SER A 525 40.36 -6.50 5.90
N LYS A 526 41.64 -6.58 6.26
CA LYS A 526 42.64 -7.40 5.56
C LYS A 526 43.46 -8.25 6.55
N GLY A 527 42.80 -8.69 7.61
CA GLY A 527 43.30 -9.77 8.45
C GLY A 527 43.51 -11.05 7.64
N ALA A 528 44.24 -11.99 8.22
CA ALA A 528 44.35 -13.32 7.65
C ALA A 528 42.94 -13.92 7.56
N GLY A 529 42.53 -14.33 6.35
CA GLY A 529 41.20 -14.90 6.14
C GLY A 529 40.11 -13.91 5.73
N ASP A 530 40.37 -12.60 5.65
CA ASP A 530 39.31 -11.65 5.30
C ASP A 530 39.04 -11.57 3.80
N ILE A 531 40.07 -11.80 2.98
CA ILE A 531 39.97 -11.70 1.52
C ILE A 531 40.55 -12.94 0.85
N ARG A 532 39.69 -13.67 0.15
CA ARG A 532 40.10 -14.69 -0.81
C ARG A 532 40.07 -14.09 -2.21
N THR A 533 41.24 -13.87 -2.79
CA THR A 533 41.41 -13.00 -3.96
C THR A 533 40.86 -13.61 -5.26
N GLY A 534 41.06 -14.90 -5.53
CA GLY A 534 40.75 -15.46 -6.86
C GLY A 534 41.62 -14.87 -7.98
N LEU A 535 41.31 -15.19 -9.25
CA LEU A 535 42.10 -14.77 -10.41
C LEU A 535 41.75 -13.35 -10.87
N GLY A 536 42.66 -12.39 -10.73
CA GLY A 536 42.47 -11.03 -11.26
C GLY A 536 41.84 -10.04 -10.28
N PHE A 537 41.76 -10.39 -9.00
CA PHE A 537 41.42 -9.43 -7.96
C PHE A 537 42.37 -8.25 -7.96
N SER A 538 41.78 -7.07 -7.83
CA SER A 538 42.52 -5.83 -7.75
C SER A 538 41.82 -4.86 -6.80
N SER A 539 42.64 -4.06 -6.13
CA SER A 539 42.17 -3.02 -5.24
C SER A 539 43.01 -1.77 -5.50
N THR A 540 42.34 -0.66 -5.81
CA THR A 540 42.96 0.62 -6.18
C THR A 540 42.46 1.71 -5.27
N LYS A 541 43.37 2.40 -4.58
CA LYS A 541 43.06 3.49 -3.63
C LYS A 541 42.08 3.10 -2.50
N SER A 542 41.96 1.81 -2.23
CA SER A 542 41.24 1.31 -1.06
C SER A 542 42.12 1.35 0.18
N LEU A 543 41.50 1.42 1.36
CA LEU A 543 42.16 1.45 2.65
C LEU A 543 41.79 0.21 3.47
N PHE A 544 42.71 -0.23 4.33
CA PHE A 544 42.56 -1.42 5.18
C PHE A 544 42.57 -1.01 6.65
N VAL A 545 41.51 -0.33 7.06
CA VAL A 545 41.42 0.30 8.37
C VAL A 545 39.97 0.31 8.81
N ASP A 546 39.78 0.27 10.12
CA ASP A 546 38.47 0.31 10.75
C ASP A 546 37.67 1.54 10.27
N PRO A 547 36.45 1.35 9.71
CA PRO A 547 35.56 2.44 9.31
C PRO A 547 35.05 3.24 10.50
N ARG A 548 35.19 2.75 11.74
CA ARG A 548 34.64 3.34 12.95
C ARG A 548 33.16 3.60 12.80
N PHE A 549 32.40 2.52 12.59
CA PHE A 549 30.94 2.60 12.64
C PHE A 549 30.47 3.09 14.01
N VAL A 550 29.31 3.74 14.03
CA VAL A 550 28.70 4.23 15.28
C VAL A 550 28.39 3.05 16.20
N ASP A 551 27.69 2.04 15.70
CA ASP A 551 27.41 0.80 16.44
C ASP A 551 27.07 -0.34 15.47
N ILE A 552 28.02 -1.24 15.22
CA ILE A 552 27.81 -2.35 14.30
C ILE A 552 26.91 -3.43 14.91
N GLU A 553 26.91 -3.62 16.23
CA GLU A 553 26.15 -4.70 16.89
C GLU A 553 24.64 -4.42 16.88
N GLU A 554 24.26 -3.15 16.78
CA GLU A 554 22.87 -2.69 16.66
C GLU A 554 22.51 -2.27 15.22
N GLY A 555 23.33 -2.61 14.22
CA GLY A 555 23.05 -2.32 12.81
C GLY A 555 23.23 -0.86 12.37
N ASN A 556 23.81 0.00 13.22
CA ASN A 556 24.09 1.38 12.89
C ASN A 556 25.46 1.55 12.20
N LEU A 557 25.47 1.27 10.90
CA LEU A 557 26.65 1.38 10.02
C LEU A 557 26.93 2.81 9.53
N ARG A 558 26.38 3.84 10.20
CA ARG A 558 26.86 5.22 10.04
C ARG A 558 28.29 5.31 10.55
N ILE A 559 29.10 6.21 9.99
CA ILE A 559 30.50 6.39 10.40
C ILE A 559 30.62 7.48 11.47
N GLN A 560 31.53 7.32 12.41
CA GLN A 560 31.84 8.33 13.42
C GLN A 560 32.71 9.47 12.84
N ALA A 561 32.68 10.65 13.47
CA ALA A 561 33.45 11.84 13.06
C ALA A 561 34.98 11.62 12.94
N SER A 562 35.51 10.57 13.56
CA SER A 562 36.94 10.23 13.51
C SER A 562 37.28 9.17 12.45
N SER A 563 36.30 8.81 11.62
CA SER A 563 36.44 7.82 10.56
C SER A 563 37.34 8.33 9.43
N VAL A 564 38.10 7.40 8.85
CA VAL A 564 38.89 7.66 7.64
C VAL A 564 38.04 7.66 6.37
N ALA A 565 36.79 7.23 6.45
CA ALA A 565 35.88 7.17 5.30
C ALA A 565 35.40 8.57 4.89
N ILE A 566 35.46 9.53 5.81
CA ILE A 566 35.03 10.91 5.61
C ILE A 566 35.86 11.56 4.50
N ASN A 567 35.18 12.10 3.49
CA ASN A 567 35.70 12.74 2.28
C ASN A 567 36.67 11.87 1.47
N ALA A 568 36.75 10.57 1.71
CA ALA A 568 37.75 9.69 1.11
C ALA A 568 37.28 9.01 -0.18
N GLY A 569 35.98 9.12 -0.51
CA GLY A 569 35.41 8.51 -1.70
C GLY A 569 35.74 9.28 -2.98
N ASN A 570 35.55 8.61 -4.12
CA ASN A 570 35.64 9.21 -5.43
C ASN A 570 34.27 9.78 -5.85
N PRO A 571 34.12 11.12 -5.98
CA PRO A 571 32.87 11.73 -6.43
C PRO A 571 32.56 11.44 -7.90
N ASN A 572 33.52 10.99 -8.71
CA ASN A 572 33.31 10.75 -10.14
C ASN A 572 32.97 9.28 -10.44
N THR A 573 31.91 8.75 -9.83
CA THR A 573 31.43 7.36 -10.03
C THR A 573 30.17 7.25 -10.88
N GLY A 574 29.70 8.37 -11.43
CA GLY A 574 28.44 8.44 -12.20
C GLY A 574 27.24 8.53 -11.26
N PHE A 575 26.65 9.73 -11.15
CA PHE A 575 25.47 9.97 -10.29
C PHE A 575 24.14 9.71 -10.98
N ASP A 576 24.15 9.27 -12.25
CA ASP A 576 22.96 9.07 -13.10
C ASP A 576 21.98 8.01 -12.53
N PHE A 577 22.37 7.29 -11.47
CA PHE A 577 21.53 6.31 -10.80
C PHE A 577 21.55 6.39 -9.26
N PHE A 578 21.54 7.60 -8.71
CA PHE A 578 21.32 7.80 -7.27
C PHE A 578 19.84 8.08 -6.98
N ALA A 579 19.42 7.86 -5.73
CA ALA A 579 18.19 8.47 -5.25
C ALA A 579 18.42 9.99 -5.17
N THR A 580 17.35 10.76 -5.34
CA THR A 580 17.41 12.21 -5.28
C THR A 580 16.36 12.76 -4.35
N ASP A 581 16.64 13.90 -3.75
CA ASP A 581 15.60 14.72 -3.11
C ASP A 581 14.64 15.33 -4.16
N GLU A 582 13.70 16.13 -3.70
CA GLU A 582 12.71 16.83 -4.55
C GLU A 582 13.35 17.80 -5.55
N SER A 583 14.58 18.27 -5.31
CA SER A 583 15.33 19.16 -6.20
C SER A 583 16.12 18.42 -7.28
N GLY A 584 16.15 17.08 -7.21
CA GLY A 584 16.99 16.25 -8.08
C GLY A 584 18.43 16.13 -7.60
N THR A 585 18.75 16.53 -6.36
CA THR A 585 20.09 16.42 -5.78
C THR A 585 20.31 14.99 -5.30
N PRO A 586 21.43 14.33 -5.65
CA PRO A 586 21.76 13.00 -5.14
C PRO A 586 21.84 12.97 -3.62
N ILE A 587 21.15 12.00 -3.01
CA ILE A 587 21.14 11.79 -1.56
C ILE A 587 21.81 10.49 -1.16
N ASP A 588 22.21 10.36 0.11
CA ASP A 588 22.66 9.12 0.74
C ASP A 588 21.47 8.27 1.23
N LEU A 589 21.75 7.23 2.03
CA LEU A 589 20.70 6.36 2.59
C LEU A 589 19.87 7.05 3.69
N ASP A 590 20.39 8.09 4.35
CA ASP A 590 19.65 8.91 5.33
C ASP A 590 18.86 10.04 4.70
N GLY A 591 18.99 10.25 3.39
CA GLY A 591 18.39 11.38 2.70
C GLY A 591 19.22 12.66 2.75
N ASN A 592 20.46 12.62 3.27
CA ASN A 592 21.38 13.75 3.23
C ASN A 592 22.00 13.91 1.85
N SER A 593 22.43 15.12 1.50
CA SER A 593 23.14 15.36 0.23
C SER A 593 24.38 14.48 0.13
N ARG A 594 24.48 13.67 -0.93
CA ARG A 594 25.60 12.76 -1.16
C ARG A 594 26.89 13.50 -1.46
N VAL A 595 26.81 14.66 -2.12
CA VAL A 595 28.00 15.42 -2.53
C VAL A 595 28.06 16.72 -1.74
N VAL A 596 29.06 16.83 -0.87
CA VAL A 596 29.32 18.03 -0.07
C VAL A 596 30.69 18.58 -0.47
N ASP A 597 30.74 19.84 -0.88
CA ASP A 597 31.97 20.52 -1.36
C ASP A 597 32.76 19.73 -2.43
N GLY A 598 32.03 19.01 -3.30
CA GLY A 598 32.62 18.20 -4.37
C GLY A 598 33.31 16.92 -3.86
N ARG A 599 33.05 16.52 -2.62
CA ARG A 599 33.56 15.30 -1.98
C ARG A 599 32.38 14.41 -1.56
N ILE A 600 32.70 13.15 -1.32
CA ILE A 600 31.77 12.15 -0.81
C ILE A 600 32.51 11.26 0.20
N ASP A 601 31.76 10.65 1.08
CA ASP A 601 32.23 9.63 2.00
C ASP A 601 32.24 8.24 1.34
N ILE A 602 33.04 7.33 1.90
CA ILE A 602 33.00 5.90 1.56
C ILE A 602 31.87 5.26 2.39
N GLY A 603 31.02 4.46 1.75
CA GLY A 603 29.91 3.74 2.38
C GLY A 603 28.52 4.28 1.98
N ALA A 604 27.49 3.70 2.58
CA ALA A 604 26.08 4.03 2.28
C ALA A 604 25.60 5.36 2.87
N TYR A 605 26.32 5.93 3.85
CA TYR A 605 25.94 7.15 4.56
C TYR A 605 27.01 8.24 4.38
N GLU A 606 26.60 9.51 4.36
CA GLU A 606 27.47 10.66 4.54
C GLU A 606 27.49 11.07 6.01
N HIS A 607 28.65 11.43 6.53
CA HIS A 607 28.78 12.07 7.83
C HIS A 607 28.55 13.58 7.70
N GLN A 608 27.49 14.07 8.33
CA GLN A 608 27.29 15.52 8.46
C GLN A 608 28.18 16.05 9.59
N ASN A 609 29.00 17.07 9.29
CA ASN A 609 29.65 17.84 10.35
C ASN A 609 28.58 18.74 10.98
N ASP A 610 28.14 18.42 12.19
CA ASP A 610 27.35 19.35 13.01
C ASP A 610 28.15 20.63 13.35
#